data_AF-A0AA38M539-F1
#
_entry.id   AF-A0AA38M539-F1
#
_cell.length_a   1.000
_cell.length_b   1.000
_cell.length_c   1.000
_cell.angle_alpha   90.00
_cell.angle_beta   90.00
_cell.angle_gamma   90.00
#
_symmetry.space_group_name_H-M   'P 1'
#
loop_
_entity.id
_entity.type
_entity.pdbx_description
1 polymer ?
#
loop_
_entity_poly.entity_id
_entity_poly.type
_entity_poly.pdbx_seq_one_letter_code
_entity_poly.pdbx_strand_id
1 'polypeptide(L)'
;MDVRWSVFFTHFAIVLPCFFHFTATFKQQGGCYFPERWEGTWFQSGVRQPIIIEGPRLSSKGRCLGSEGDKFLVVDDKRACYRCVVIHEKHANVLQYKETFCHSRDSLPTLCSLITGDALLFSMFRENAAPVPCPFRGPFTFTYNRGHGECRVPVSSIDTCIEDSRLLLSYQACPDVYGSESTGKSLQLLS
;
A
#
# COMPACT_ATOMS: atom_id res chain seq x y z
N MET A 1 32.67 52.08 -13.85
CA MET A 1 33.05 52.60 -15.17
C MET A 1 31.88 52.39 -16.08
N ASP A 2 31.08 53.45 -16.20
CA ASP A 2 29.87 53.54 -17.00
C ASP A 2 30.16 53.44 -18.50
N VAL A 3 29.27 52.79 -19.26
CA VAL A 3 28.91 53.27 -20.60
C VAL A 3 27.41 53.05 -20.82
N ARG A 4 26.72 54.17 -21.02
CA ARG A 4 25.30 54.32 -21.32
C ARG A 4 25.17 54.60 -22.81
N TRP A 5 24.33 53.86 -23.53
CA TRP A 5 23.80 54.30 -24.83
C TRP A 5 22.28 54.24 -24.81
N SER A 6 21.70 55.37 -25.16
CA SER A 6 20.29 55.74 -25.08
C SER A 6 19.61 55.58 -26.44
N VAL A 7 18.40 55.03 -26.47
CA VAL A 7 17.41 55.35 -27.51
C VAL A 7 16.08 55.66 -26.81
N PHE A 8 15.67 56.92 -26.92
CA PHE A 8 14.38 57.44 -26.51
C PHE A 8 13.32 57.10 -27.57
N PHE A 9 12.21 56.49 -27.17
CA PHE A 9 10.93 56.65 -27.86
C PHE A 9 9.79 56.74 -26.81
N THR A 10 9.40 57.99 -26.58
CA THR A 10 8.06 58.55 -26.37
C THR A 10 6.92 57.69 -25.78
N HIS A 11 6.32 58.25 -24.72
CA HIS A 11 5.06 57.90 -24.06
C HIS A 11 3.91 57.44 -24.98
N PHE A 12 3.22 56.35 -24.62
CA PHE A 12 1.84 56.37 -24.09
C PHE A 12 1.38 54.94 -23.73
N ALA A 13 0.42 54.85 -22.81
CA ALA A 13 -0.37 53.68 -22.41
C ALA A 13 0.25 52.71 -21.37
N ILE A 14 -0.25 52.90 -20.15
CA ILE A 14 -0.24 52.01 -19.00
C ILE A 14 -0.78 50.64 -19.42
N VAL A 15 0.07 49.62 -19.42
CA VAL A 15 -0.36 48.22 -19.36
C VAL A 15 0.43 47.60 -18.21
N LEU A 16 -0.29 47.17 -17.18
CA LEU A 16 0.27 46.52 -15.99
C LEU A 16 1.34 45.52 -16.42
N PRO A 17 2.59 45.61 -15.91
CA PRO A 17 3.47 44.48 -15.99
C PRO A 17 2.86 43.42 -15.06
N CYS A 18 2.19 42.42 -15.64
CA CYS A 18 2.15 41.10 -15.03
C CYS A 18 3.61 40.68 -14.86
N PHE A 19 4.22 41.10 -13.76
CA PHE A 19 5.35 40.41 -13.16
C PHE A 19 4.82 39.02 -12.85
N PHE A 20 4.85 38.13 -13.86
CA PHE A 20 4.99 36.72 -13.62
C PHE A 20 6.31 36.59 -12.88
N HIS A 21 6.23 36.73 -11.55
CA HIS A 21 7.14 36.05 -10.67
C HIS A 21 6.98 34.58 -11.03
N PHE A 22 7.82 34.10 -11.94
CA PHE A 22 8.20 32.70 -11.96
C PHE A 22 8.90 32.46 -10.61
N THR A 23 8.11 32.21 -9.57
CA THR A 23 8.59 31.46 -8.43
C THR A 23 8.85 30.07 -8.97
N ALA A 24 10.03 29.86 -9.54
CA ALA A 24 10.59 28.53 -9.62
C ALA A 24 10.73 28.09 -8.17
N THR A 25 9.74 27.32 -7.69
CA THR A 25 9.86 26.58 -6.45
C THR A 25 10.97 25.56 -6.70
N PHE A 26 12.19 25.94 -6.31
CA PHE A 26 13.29 25.00 -6.23
C PHE A 26 12.89 23.99 -5.14
N LYS A 27 12.29 22.87 -5.54
CA LYS A 27 12.01 21.74 -4.65
C LYS A 27 13.37 21.36 -4.09
N GLN A 28 13.60 21.62 -2.80
CA GLN A 28 14.82 21.18 -2.12
C GLN A 28 15.05 19.71 -2.51
N GLN A 29 16.20 19.42 -3.12
CA GLN A 29 16.65 18.04 -3.24
C GLN A 29 16.82 17.48 -1.82
N GLY A 30 16.17 16.35 -1.53
CA GLY A 30 16.73 15.39 -0.58
C GLY A 30 15.90 15.01 0.66
N GLY A 31 14.58 14.94 0.59
CA GLY A 31 13.81 14.19 1.58
C GLY A 31 13.48 12.78 1.08
N CYS A 32 13.71 11.73 1.89
CA CYS A 32 13.20 10.39 1.57
C CYS A 32 11.76 10.25 2.07
N TYR A 33 10.84 9.89 1.18
CA TYR A 33 9.44 9.66 1.47
C TYR A 33 9.00 8.31 0.92
N PHE A 34 8.08 7.66 1.61
CA PHE A 34 7.33 6.56 1.01
C PHE A 34 6.35 7.13 -0.03
N PRO A 35 5.99 6.38 -1.09
CA PRO A 35 4.99 6.81 -2.06
C PRO A 35 3.69 7.27 -1.38
N GLU A 36 3.16 8.44 -1.77
CA GLU A 36 1.94 9.03 -1.18
C GLU A 36 0.75 8.06 -1.24
N ARG A 37 0.62 7.30 -2.33
CA ARG A 37 -0.44 6.29 -2.46
C ARG A 37 -0.37 5.17 -1.41
N TRP A 38 0.76 4.96 -0.74
CA TRP A 38 0.90 4.00 0.35
C TRP A 38 0.49 4.57 1.70
N GLU A 39 0.23 5.87 1.80
CA GLU A 39 -0.17 6.49 3.06
C GLU A 39 -1.46 5.89 3.61
N GLY A 40 -1.52 5.81 4.94
CA GLY A 40 -2.64 5.27 5.69
C GLY A 40 -2.26 4.10 6.59
N THR A 41 -3.29 3.35 6.99
CA THR A 41 -3.20 2.31 8.01
C THR A 41 -3.19 0.91 7.39
N TRP A 42 -2.25 0.09 7.86
CA TRP A 42 -1.95 -1.23 7.34
C TRP A 42 -1.94 -2.28 8.46
N PHE A 43 -2.60 -3.40 8.17
CA PHE A 43 -2.62 -4.59 9.00
C PHE A 43 -1.52 -5.57 8.57
N GLN A 44 -0.83 -6.17 9.54
CA GLN A 44 0.09 -7.28 9.34
C GLN A 44 -0.19 -8.39 10.37
N SER A 45 -0.32 -9.62 9.90
CA SER A 45 -0.52 -10.77 10.78
C SER A 45 0.63 -10.88 11.80
N GLY A 46 0.28 -11.12 13.07
CA GLY A 46 1.24 -11.21 14.19
C GLY A 46 1.70 -9.87 14.76
N VAL A 47 1.32 -8.73 14.15
CA VAL A 47 1.61 -7.39 14.69
C VAL A 47 0.35 -6.86 15.38
N ARG A 48 0.45 -6.54 16.67
CA ARG A 48 -0.71 -6.09 17.47
C ARG A 48 -1.18 -4.68 17.15
N GLN A 49 -0.26 -3.80 16.75
CA GLN A 49 -0.55 -2.40 16.47
C GLN A 49 -0.61 -2.19 14.95
N PRO A 50 -1.54 -1.35 14.47
CA PRO A 50 -1.59 -1.00 13.06
C PRO A 50 -0.28 -0.33 12.62
N ILE A 51 0.18 -0.69 11.43
CA ILE A 51 1.35 -0.07 10.79
C ILE A 51 0.87 1.15 10.03
N ILE A 52 1.44 2.31 10.32
CA ILE A 52 1.06 3.59 9.70
C ILE A 52 2.20 4.02 8.79
N ILE A 53 1.86 4.31 7.54
CA ILE A 53 2.75 4.95 6.56
C ILE A 53 2.27 6.39 6.40
N GLU A 54 3.16 7.33 6.68
CA GLU A 54 2.87 8.77 6.59
C GLU A 54 4.16 9.52 6.27
N GLY A 55 4.22 10.12 5.08
CA GLY A 55 5.40 10.80 4.55
C GLY A 55 6.68 9.95 4.67
N PRO A 56 7.68 10.35 5.48
CA PRO A 56 8.93 9.61 5.64
C PRO A 56 8.86 8.52 6.72
N ARG A 57 7.73 8.33 7.41
CA ARG A 57 7.62 7.44 8.58
C ARG A 57 6.89 6.15 8.26
N LEU A 58 7.42 5.05 8.80
CA LEU A 58 6.81 3.74 8.87
C LEU A 58 6.76 3.34 10.35
N SER A 59 5.58 3.43 10.98
CA SER A 59 5.44 3.49 12.45
C SER A 59 6.13 2.36 13.23
N SER A 60 6.17 1.15 12.68
CA SER A 60 6.77 -0.04 13.29
C SER A 60 8.27 -0.22 12.99
N LYS A 61 8.84 0.57 12.08
CA LYS A 61 10.23 0.42 11.61
C LYS A 61 11.09 1.65 11.85
N GLY A 62 10.55 2.85 11.61
CA GLY A 62 11.30 4.10 11.74
C GLY A 62 11.05 5.09 10.60
N ARG A 63 12.05 5.94 10.34
CA ARG A 63 12.00 7.02 9.35
C ARG A 63 12.93 6.73 8.18
N CYS A 64 12.51 7.08 6.96
CA CYS A 64 13.33 6.94 5.78
C CYS A 64 14.44 8.00 5.72
N LEU A 65 15.65 7.57 5.34
CA LEU A 65 16.83 8.42 5.12
C LEU A 65 17.25 8.48 3.65
N GLY A 66 16.93 7.46 2.86
CA GLY A 66 17.30 7.38 1.45
C GLY A 66 16.56 6.25 0.76
N SER A 67 16.40 6.37 -0.56
CA SER A 67 15.65 5.40 -1.35
C SER A 67 16.24 5.28 -2.76
N GLU A 68 16.18 4.08 -3.31
CA GLU A 68 16.58 3.76 -4.68
C GLU A 68 15.61 2.71 -5.22
N GLY A 69 14.73 3.12 -6.14
CA GLY A 69 13.67 2.25 -6.66
C GLY A 69 12.70 1.79 -5.57
N ASP A 70 12.67 0.49 -5.33
CA ASP A 70 11.85 -0.19 -4.32
C ASP A 70 12.56 -0.36 -2.96
N LYS A 71 13.81 0.13 -2.84
CA LYS A 71 14.65 -0.01 -1.66
C LYS A 71 14.65 1.26 -0.83
N PHE A 72 14.55 1.11 0.49
CA PHE A 72 14.48 2.20 1.45
C PHE A 72 15.45 1.97 2.61
N LEU A 73 16.23 2.99 2.97
CA LEU A 73 17.06 3.00 4.16
C LEU A 73 16.24 3.58 5.30
N VAL A 74 15.89 2.75 6.27
CA VAL A 74 15.04 3.12 7.40
C VAL A 74 15.86 3.13 8.68
N VAL A 75 15.73 4.20 9.46
CA VAL A 75 16.34 4.34 10.79
C VAL A 75 15.26 4.32 11.86
N ASP A 76 15.44 3.48 12.88
CA ASP A 76 14.62 3.56 14.08
C ASP A 76 15.10 4.75 14.93
N ASP A 77 14.32 5.82 15.05
CA ASP A 77 14.78 7.00 15.80
C ASP A 77 15.01 6.68 17.31
N LYS A 78 14.45 5.59 17.84
CA LYS A 78 14.60 5.19 19.25
C LYS A 78 15.85 4.34 19.49
N ARG A 79 16.38 3.70 18.45
CA ARG A 79 17.50 2.75 18.54
C ARG A 79 18.44 3.10 17.39
N ALA A 80 19.72 3.39 17.63
CA ALA A 80 20.68 3.69 16.57
C ALA A 80 20.90 2.49 15.61
N CYS A 81 19.92 2.25 14.74
CA CYS A 81 19.62 1.00 14.09
C CYS A 81 19.11 1.27 12.69
N TYR A 82 19.83 0.75 11.71
CA TYR A 82 19.62 1.00 10.30
C TYR A 82 19.24 -0.30 9.63
N ARG A 83 18.24 -0.24 8.75
CA ARG A 83 17.77 -1.39 7.99
C ARG A 83 17.55 -1.00 6.54
N CYS A 84 17.87 -1.91 5.63
CA CYS A 84 17.29 -1.84 4.30
C CYS A 84 15.90 -2.49 4.35
N VAL A 85 14.91 -1.82 3.79
CA VAL A 85 13.56 -2.33 3.58
C VAL A 85 13.26 -2.27 2.08
N VAL A 86 12.92 -3.40 1.48
CA VAL A 86 12.57 -3.48 0.06
C VAL A 86 11.08 -3.75 -0.06
N ILE A 87 10.32 -2.75 -0.54
CA ILE A 87 8.85 -2.76 -0.53
C ILE A 87 8.33 -2.84 -1.96
N HIS A 88 7.56 -3.89 -2.23
CA HIS A 88 6.88 -4.10 -3.50
C HIS A 88 5.37 -3.91 -3.31
N GLU A 89 4.79 -3.04 -4.13
CA GLU A 89 3.35 -2.96 -4.27
C GLU A 89 2.85 -4.08 -5.18
N LYS A 90 2.09 -5.02 -4.61
CA LYS A 90 1.48 -6.11 -5.37
C LYS A 90 0.07 -5.73 -5.83
N HIS A 91 -0.63 -4.94 -5.02
CA HIS A 91 -1.93 -4.38 -5.31
C HIS A 91 -2.09 -3.07 -4.52
N ALA A 92 -3.06 -2.21 -4.87
CA ALA A 92 -3.31 -0.95 -4.18
C ALA A 92 -3.58 -1.11 -2.66
N ASN A 93 -4.06 -2.30 -2.28
CA ASN A 93 -4.37 -2.69 -0.90
C ASN A 93 -3.42 -3.75 -0.34
N VAL A 94 -2.35 -4.12 -1.06
CA VAL A 94 -1.38 -5.15 -0.67
C VAL A 94 0.05 -4.71 -0.93
N LEU A 95 0.80 -4.47 0.14
CA LEU A 95 2.24 -4.29 0.10
C LEU A 95 2.94 -5.54 0.60
N GLN A 96 4.03 -5.91 -0.05
CA GLN A 96 4.92 -6.94 0.43
C GLN A 96 6.31 -6.36 0.63
N TYR A 97 6.98 -6.75 1.70
CA TYR A 97 8.33 -6.27 1.93
C TYR A 97 9.24 -7.32 2.54
N LYS A 98 10.52 -7.13 2.28
CA LYS A 98 11.63 -7.80 2.97
C LYS A 98 12.46 -6.75 3.67
N GLU A 99 13.17 -7.14 4.72
CA GLU A 99 14.09 -6.25 5.42
C GLU A 99 15.32 -6.99 5.93
N THR A 100 16.36 -6.23 6.21
CA THR A 100 17.49 -6.72 7.00
C THR A 100 17.19 -6.71 8.49
N PHE A 101 18.03 -7.38 9.27
CA PHE A 101 18.11 -7.14 10.71
C PHE A 101 18.64 -5.74 11.01
N CYS A 102 18.79 -5.45 12.31
CA CYS A 102 19.35 -4.19 12.78
C CYS A 102 20.87 -4.13 12.51
N HIS A 103 21.33 -3.09 11.82
CA HIS A 103 22.75 -2.86 11.58
C HIS A 103 23.19 -1.46 12.05
N SER A 104 24.51 -1.28 12.14
CA SER A 104 25.13 0.04 12.24
C SER A 104 24.87 0.86 10.96
N ARG A 105 25.11 2.17 11.04
CA ARG A 105 24.95 3.05 9.89
C ARG A 105 25.86 2.61 8.74
N ASP A 106 25.27 2.41 7.57
CA ASP A 106 25.96 2.07 6.33
C ASP A 106 25.14 2.62 5.14
N SER A 107 25.65 2.46 3.92
CA SER A 107 24.98 2.86 2.68
C SER A 107 23.80 1.93 2.34
N LEU A 108 22.84 2.46 1.58
CA LEU A 108 21.67 1.70 1.13
C LEU A 108 22.07 0.44 0.33
N PRO A 109 22.96 0.49 -0.69
CA PRO A 109 23.36 -0.70 -1.43
C PRO A 109 24.00 -1.77 -0.54
N THR A 110 24.87 -1.38 0.40
CA THR A 110 25.51 -2.32 1.33
C THR A 110 24.46 -3.06 2.14
N LEU A 111 23.56 -2.35 2.81
CA LEU A 111 22.54 -2.97 3.65
C LEU A 111 21.59 -3.83 2.81
N CYS A 112 21.15 -3.36 1.64
CA CYS A 112 20.22 -4.13 0.81
C CYS A 112 20.84 -5.40 0.21
N SER A 113 22.16 -5.45 0.05
CA SER A 113 22.86 -6.69 -0.37
C SER A 113 22.76 -7.83 0.64
N LEU A 114 22.44 -7.52 1.91
CA LEU A 114 22.29 -8.51 2.97
C LEU A 114 20.93 -9.24 2.92
N ILE A 115 20.00 -8.77 2.08
CA ILE A 115 18.70 -9.43 1.90
C ILE A 115 18.87 -10.61 0.97
N THR A 116 18.73 -11.82 1.52
CA THR A 116 18.82 -13.06 0.76
C THR A 116 17.49 -13.41 0.05
N GLY A 117 17.57 -14.31 -0.94
CA GLY A 117 16.38 -14.75 -1.69
C GLY A 117 15.33 -15.45 -0.82
N ASP A 118 15.77 -16.16 0.21
CA ASP A 118 14.97 -16.87 1.21
C ASP A 118 14.55 -15.98 2.41
N ALA A 119 14.97 -14.72 2.45
CA ALA A 119 14.57 -13.79 3.51
C ALA A 119 13.04 -13.71 3.62
N LEU A 120 12.55 -13.64 4.86
CA LEU A 120 11.13 -13.65 5.19
C LEU A 120 10.38 -12.53 4.46
N LEU A 121 9.31 -12.91 3.77
CA LEU A 121 8.43 -11.99 3.06
C LEU A 121 7.25 -11.62 3.95
N PHE A 122 7.18 -10.36 4.36
CA PHE A 122 6.05 -9.82 5.09
C PHE A 122 4.99 -9.30 4.12
N SER A 123 3.73 -9.43 4.50
CA SER A 123 2.59 -8.89 3.75
C SER A 123 1.78 -7.94 4.64
N MET A 124 1.49 -6.76 4.12
CA MET A 124 0.67 -5.74 4.74
C MET A 124 -0.59 -5.50 3.90
N PHE A 125 -1.74 -5.45 4.57
CA PHE A 125 -3.04 -5.25 3.95
C PHE A 125 -3.64 -3.93 4.43
N ARG A 126 -4.17 -3.12 3.52
CA ARG A 126 -4.76 -1.83 3.88
C ARG A 126 -6.02 -2.05 4.73
N GLU A 127 -6.12 -1.41 5.91
CA GLU A 127 -7.29 -1.60 6.80
C GLU A 127 -8.56 -0.97 6.22
N ASN A 128 -8.45 0.23 5.67
CA ASN A 128 -9.56 0.94 5.02
C ASN A 128 -9.43 0.82 3.49
N ALA A 129 -9.28 -0.42 3.01
CA ALA A 129 -9.14 -0.71 1.59
C ALA A 129 -10.40 -0.31 0.81
N ALA A 130 -10.21 0.33 -0.35
CA ALA A 130 -11.29 0.54 -1.28
C ALA A 130 -11.76 -0.82 -1.83
N PRO A 131 -13.08 -1.08 -1.90
CA PRO A 131 -13.61 -2.28 -2.53
C PRO A 131 -13.11 -2.47 -3.96
N VAL A 132 -12.77 -3.71 -4.32
CA VAL A 132 -12.38 -4.06 -5.68
C VAL A 132 -13.52 -4.76 -6.42
N PRO A 133 -13.68 -4.51 -7.74
CA PRO A 133 -14.65 -5.24 -8.55
C PRO A 133 -14.37 -6.75 -8.52
N CYS A 134 -15.43 -7.57 -8.59
CA CYS A 134 -15.29 -9.02 -8.62
C CYS A 134 -14.36 -9.47 -9.77
N PRO A 135 -13.28 -10.23 -9.49
CA PRO A 135 -12.33 -10.67 -10.51
C PRO A 135 -12.88 -11.80 -11.40
N PHE A 136 -13.96 -12.46 -10.99
CA PHE A 136 -14.57 -13.56 -11.73
C PHE A 136 -16.09 -13.38 -11.86
N ARG A 137 -16.64 -13.84 -12.98
CA ARG A 137 -18.07 -13.87 -13.26
C ARG A 137 -18.51 -15.30 -13.51
N GLY A 138 -19.50 -15.75 -12.75
CA GLY A 138 -20.09 -17.08 -12.92
C GLY A 138 -20.75 -17.57 -11.64
N PRO A 139 -21.72 -18.48 -11.74
CA PRO A 139 -22.18 -19.22 -10.59
C PRO A 139 -21.07 -20.20 -10.19
N PHE A 140 -20.52 -20.03 -9.00
CA PHE A 140 -19.63 -21.04 -8.42
C PHE A 140 -20.43 -21.89 -7.44
N THR A 141 -20.04 -23.15 -7.31
CA THR A 141 -20.62 -24.07 -6.32
C THR A 141 -19.54 -24.58 -5.40
N PHE A 142 -19.88 -24.81 -4.14
CA PHE A 142 -18.94 -25.31 -3.15
C PHE A 142 -19.59 -26.35 -2.22
N THR A 143 -18.73 -27.19 -1.64
CA THR A 143 -19.05 -28.08 -0.53
C THR A 143 -18.39 -27.54 0.73
N TYR A 144 -18.92 -27.87 1.90
CA TYR A 144 -18.38 -27.38 3.16
C TYR A 144 -18.46 -28.44 4.27
N ASN A 145 -17.60 -28.29 5.28
CA ASN A 145 -17.56 -29.21 6.42
C ASN A 145 -17.47 -28.38 7.72
N ARG A 146 -18.38 -28.63 8.66
CA ARG A 146 -18.44 -27.99 9.99
C ARG A 146 -18.01 -28.92 11.14
N GLY A 147 -17.29 -30.00 10.83
CA GLY A 147 -16.79 -30.98 11.81
C GLY A 147 -17.62 -32.26 11.93
N HIS A 148 -18.73 -32.38 11.21
CA HIS A 148 -19.63 -33.55 11.26
C HIS A 148 -19.76 -34.28 9.92
N GLY A 149 -18.86 -34.00 8.98
CA GLY A 149 -18.90 -34.54 7.62
C GLY A 149 -19.03 -33.44 6.58
N GLU A 150 -18.76 -33.80 5.33
CA GLU A 150 -18.83 -32.87 4.22
C GLU A 150 -20.24 -32.81 3.65
N CYS A 151 -20.82 -31.61 3.63
CA CYS A 151 -22.11 -31.34 3.01
C CYS A 151 -21.92 -31.15 1.51
N ARG A 152 -22.42 -32.13 0.73
CA ARG A 152 -22.30 -32.20 -0.73
C ARG A 152 -23.63 -32.06 -1.47
N VAL A 153 -24.73 -32.53 -0.87
CA VAL A 153 -26.05 -32.58 -1.52
C VAL A 153 -27.14 -32.09 -0.56
N PRO A 154 -27.90 -31.04 -0.93
CA PRO A 154 -27.74 -30.20 -2.12
C PRO A 154 -26.46 -29.35 -2.08
N VAL A 155 -25.94 -28.97 -3.26
CA VAL A 155 -24.69 -28.18 -3.37
C VAL A 155 -24.94 -26.71 -2.99
N SER A 156 -23.99 -26.10 -2.29
CA SER A 156 -24.04 -24.68 -1.95
C SER A 156 -23.52 -23.82 -3.11
N SER A 157 -23.97 -22.57 -3.23
CA SER A 157 -23.63 -21.68 -4.35
C SER A 157 -23.01 -20.37 -3.90
N ILE A 158 -22.20 -19.77 -4.77
CA ILE A 158 -21.63 -18.43 -4.63
C ILE A 158 -22.22 -17.57 -5.72
N ASP A 159 -22.98 -16.56 -5.32
CA ASP A 159 -23.48 -15.52 -6.20
C ASP A 159 -22.50 -14.35 -6.18
N THR A 160 -21.91 -14.07 -7.33
CA THR A 160 -20.95 -12.99 -7.51
C THR A 160 -21.68 -11.67 -7.78
N CYS A 161 -21.25 -10.61 -7.10
CA CYS A 161 -21.55 -9.21 -7.45
C CYS A 161 -23.01 -8.76 -7.30
N ILE A 162 -23.59 -8.95 -6.11
CA ILE A 162 -24.87 -8.27 -5.78
C ILE A 162 -24.67 -6.74 -5.72
N GLU A 163 -23.44 -6.28 -5.38
CA GLU A 163 -23.02 -4.87 -5.30
C GLU A 163 -21.55 -4.68 -5.77
N ASP A 164 -21.22 -5.16 -6.98
CA ASP A 164 -19.92 -5.09 -7.71
C ASP A 164 -18.64 -5.64 -7.05
N SER A 165 -18.61 -5.71 -5.72
CA SER A 165 -17.46 -6.07 -4.88
C SER A 165 -17.87 -6.99 -3.72
N ARG A 166 -19.11 -7.48 -3.74
CA ARG A 166 -19.67 -8.38 -2.72
C ARG A 166 -19.91 -9.77 -3.30
N LEU A 167 -19.51 -10.77 -2.54
CA LEU A 167 -19.80 -12.18 -2.77
C LEU A 167 -20.85 -12.65 -1.79
N LEU A 168 -21.90 -13.32 -2.25
CA LEU A 168 -22.86 -13.99 -1.39
C LEU A 168 -22.61 -15.50 -1.44
N LEU A 169 -22.35 -16.10 -0.28
CA LEU A 169 -22.26 -17.54 -0.10
C LEU A 169 -23.62 -18.04 0.40
N SER A 170 -24.28 -18.84 -0.41
CA SER A 170 -25.58 -19.45 -0.13
C SER A 170 -25.36 -20.91 0.29
N TYR A 171 -25.27 -21.15 1.60
CA TYR A 171 -25.14 -22.47 2.19
C TYR A 171 -26.48 -23.22 2.11
N GLN A 172 -26.41 -24.52 1.86
CA GLN A 172 -27.56 -25.42 1.92
C GLN A 172 -27.42 -26.45 3.04
N ALA A 173 -28.53 -26.81 3.68
CA ALA A 173 -28.58 -27.92 4.64
C ALA A 173 -28.57 -29.28 3.91
N CYS A 174 -27.65 -30.16 4.30
CA CYS A 174 -27.57 -31.53 3.80
C CYS A 174 -28.35 -32.47 4.73
N PRO A 175 -29.25 -33.31 4.21
CA PRO A 175 -30.06 -34.22 5.02
C PRO A 175 -29.26 -35.13 5.97
N ASP A 176 -28.10 -35.60 5.52
CA ASP A 176 -27.29 -36.59 6.25
C ASP A 176 -26.13 -36.00 7.06
N VAL A 177 -26.00 -34.66 7.12
CA VAL A 177 -24.91 -33.99 7.83
C VAL A 177 -25.46 -33.19 9.00
N TYR A 178 -25.21 -33.70 10.20
CA TYR A 178 -25.59 -33.04 11.45
C TYR A 178 -24.96 -31.65 11.56
N GLY A 179 -25.76 -30.63 11.91
CA GLY A 179 -25.32 -29.24 12.02
C GLY A 179 -25.13 -28.51 10.67
N SER A 180 -25.55 -29.12 9.55
CA SER A 180 -25.72 -28.41 8.29
C SER A 180 -26.97 -27.50 8.35
N GLU A 181 -26.90 -26.33 7.73
CA GLU A 181 -27.92 -25.28 7.84
C GLU A 181 -27.94 -24.46 6.56
N SER A 182 -29.14 -24.09 6.11
CA SER A 182 -29.31 -23.17 4.99
C SER A 182 -29.17 -21.73 5.46
N THR A 183 -28.13 -21.03 5.01
CA THR A 183 -27.84 -19.65 5.43
C THR A 183 -27.10 -18.88 4.34
N GLY A 184 -27.27 -17.56 4.30
CA GLY A 184 -26.57 -16.66 3.39
C GLY A 184 -25.49 -15.85 4.11
N LYS A 185 -24.29 -15.78 3.56
CA LYS A 185 -23.18 -14.97 4.10
C LYS A 185 -22.58 -14.05 3.04
N SER A 186 -22.63 -12.75 3.26
CA SER A 186 -21.97 -11.77 2.39
C SER A 186 -20.50 -11.56 2.80
N LEU A 187 -19.62 -11.45 1.81
CA LEU A 187 -18.21 -11.14 1.94
C LEU A 187 -17.85 -9.96 1.04
N GLN A 188 -17.06 -9.03 1.54
CA GLN A 188 -16.59 -7.86 0.80
C GLN A 188 -15.19 -8.14 0.24
N LEU A 189 -15.00 -7.94 -1.06
CA LEU A 189 -13.71 -8.06 -1.73
C LEU A 189 -12.91 -6.75 -1.60
N LEU A 190 -11.68 -6.87 -1.10
CA LEU A 190 -10.77 -5.75 -0.85
C LEU A 190 -9.41 -5.92 -1.57
N SER A 191 -9.18 -7.05 -2.24
CA SER A 191 -7.94 -7.37 -2.96
C SER A 191 -8.16 -8.44 -4.01
#